data_AF-A0A9C9KR17-F1
#
_entry.id   AF-A0A9C9KR17-F1
#
_cell.length_a   1.000
_cell.length_b   1.000
_cell.length_c   1.000
_cell.angle_alpha   90.00
_cell.angle_beta   90.00
_cell.angle_gamma   90.00
#
_symmetry.space_group_name_H-M   'P 1'
#
loop_
_entity.id
_entity.type
_entity.pdbx_description
1 polymer ?
#
loop_
_entity_poly.entity_id
_entity_poly.type
_entity_poly.pdbx_seq_one_letter_code
_entity_poly.pdbx_strand_id
1 'polypeptide(L)' 'MSNTASTNTRRGRAAWGQLMAQYEASDLSQSLFCEQHRLAYSTFGYWRKQLRQSANHEKQSASLIELPMLHSSMSVR' A
#
# COMPACT_ATOMS: atom_id res chain seq x y z
N MET A 1 -21.81 12.76 19.03
CA MET A 1 -21.67 11.60 19.93
C MET A 1 -20.54 10.72 19.40
N SER A 2 -19.34 10.83 19.98
CA SER A 2 -18.14 10.15 19.50
C SER A 2 -17.97 8.83 20.26
N ASN A 3 -18.30 7.71 19.62
CA ASN A 3 -18.10 6.38 20.20
C ASN A 3 -16.60 6.01 20.18
N THR A 4 -15.86 6.38 21.23
CA THR A 4 -14.51 5.87 21.51
C THR A 4 -14.60 4.50 22.19
N ALA A 5 -15.01 3.47 21.43
CA ALA A 5 -14.84 2.08 21.84
C ALA A 5 -13.37 1.67 21.60
N SER A 6 -12.49 1.93 22.56
CA SER A 6 -11.16 1.30 22.63
C SER A 6 -11.32 -0.16 23.08
N THR A 7 -11.85 -1.00 22.20
CA THR A 7 -11.67 -2.45 22.31
C THR A 7 -10.37 -2.77 21.57
N ASN A 8 -9.41 -3.38 22.28
CA ASN A 8 -8.15 -3.90 21.74
C ASN A 8 -8.44 -5.08 20.80
N THR A 9 -9.11 -4.75 19.70
CA THR A 9 -9.60 -5.69 18.70
C THR A 9 -8.45 -5.85 17.73
N ARG A 10 -7.93 -7.07 17.58
CA ARG A 10 -6.89 -7.36 16.57
C ARG A 10 -7.36 -6.78 15.23
N ARG A 11 -6.67 -5.73 14.77
CA ARG A 11 -7.00 -5.10 13.48
C ARG A 11 -6.78 -6.13 12.38
N GLY A 12 -7.84 -6.47 11.66
CA GLY A 12 -7.79 -7.36 10.51
C GLY A 12 -7.07 -6.72 9.31
N ARG A 13 -6.82 -7.54 8.29
CA ARG A 13 -6.14 -7.11 7.05
C ARG A 13 -6.81 -5.91 6.37
N ALA A 14 -8.14 -5.89 6.30
CA ALA A 14 -8.89 -4.79 5.69
C ALA A 14 -8.66 -3.45 6.41
N ALA A 15 -8.65 -3.46 7.75
CA ALA A 15 -8.38 -2.28 8.56
C ALA A 15 -6.96 -1.75 8.36
N TRP A 16 -5.98 -2.65 8.21
CA TRP A 16 -4.61 -2.26 7.86
C TRP A 16 -4.50 -1.72 6.43
N GLY A 17 -5.28 -2.25 5.48
CA GLY A 17 -5.37 -1.68 4.13
C GLY A 17 -5.87 -0.24 4.14
N GLN A 18 -6.91 0.06 4.93
CA GLN A 18 -7.42 1.42 5.09
C GLN A 18 -6.41 2.36 5.76
N LEU A 19 -5.65 1.88 6.74
CA LEU A 19 -4.58 2.66 7.36
C LEU A 19 -3.44 2.96 6.37
N MET A 20 -3.08 2.03 5.50
CA MET A 20 -2.07 2.27 4.46
C MET A 20 -2.55 3.29 3.42
N ALA A 21 -3.82 3.22 2.99
CA ALA A 21 -4.38 4.21 2.08
C ALA A 21 -4.43 5.61 2.71
N GLN A 22 -4.78 5.71 3.99
CA GLN A 22 -4.72 6.97 4.73
C GLN A 22 -3.27 7.48 4.84
N TYR A 23 -2.31 6.60 5.13
CA TYR A 23 -0.91 6.96 5.16
C TYR A 23 -0.40 7.46 3.81
N GLU A 24 -0.76 6.81 2.69
CA GLU A 24 -0.36 7.23 1.35
C GLU A 24 -1.01 8.56 0.92
N ALA A 25 -2.21 8.87 1.42
CA ALA A 25 -2.88 10.14 1.20
C ALA A 25 -2.41 11.25 2.15
N SER A 26 -1.82 10.89 3.28
CA SER A 26 -1.22 11.83 4.22
C SER A 26 0.24 12.03 3.84
N ASP A 27 0.65 13.23 3.43
CA ASP A 27 2.06 13.57 3.15
C ASP A 27 2.96 13.55 4.43
N LEU A 28 2.67 12.64 5.37
CA LEU A 28 3.31 12.49 6.65
C LEU A 28 4.46 11.48 6.57
N SER A 29 5.46 11.69 7.42
CA SER A 29 6.46 10.67 7.67
C SER A 29 5.85 9.47 8.40
N GLN A 30 6.45 8.30 8.23
CA GLN A 30 5.97 7.06 8.86
C GLN A 30 5.94 7.15 10.39
N SER A 31 6.92 7.84 10.99
CA SER A 31 6.99 8.03 12.44
C SER A 31 5.79 8.85 12.93
N LEU A 32 5.54 10.00 12.30
CA LEU A 32 4.47 10.91 12.69
C LEU A 32 3.09 10.28 12.49
N PHE A 33 2.89 9.54 11.39
CA PHE A 33 1.68 8.77 11.17
C PHE A 33 1.48 7.69 12.25
N CYS A 34 2.54 6.94 12.60
CA CYS A 34 2.47 5.91 13.64
C CYS A 34 2.14 6.53 15.01
N GLU A 35 2.72 7.69 15.34
CA GLU A 35 2.43 8.41 16.58
C GLU A 35 0.97 8.86 16.65
N GLN A 36 0.47 9.51 15.59
CA GLN A 36 -0.92 9.99 15.52
C GLN A 36 -1.95 8.85 15.64
N HIS A 37 -1.69 7.73 14.99
CA HIS A 37 -2.60 6.58 14.96
C HIS A 37 -2.32 5.54 16.07
N ARG A 38 -1.40 5.84 16.99
CA ARG A 38 -0.94 4.94 18.07
C ARG A 38 -0.61 3.54 17.56
N LEU A 39 0.21 3.50 16.52
CA LEU A 39 0.69 2.28 15.87
C LEU A 39 2.12 2.00 16.33
N ALA A 40 2.41 0.74 16.64
CA ALA A 40 3.79 0.31 16.77
C ALA A 40 4.46 0.30 15.38
N TYR A 41 5.64 0.92 15.29
CA TYR A 41 6.39 1.03 14.04
C TYR A 41 6.70 -0.33 13.41
N SER A 42 7.03 -1.32 14.24
CA SER A 42 7.28 -2.71 13.82
C SER A 42 6.04 -3.35 13.19
N THR A 43 4.86 -3.12 13.77
CA THR A 43 3.58 -3.62 13.25
C THR A 43 3.22 -2.93 11.93
N PHE A 44 3.43 -1.61 11.84
CA PHE A 44 3.22 -0.85 10.61
C PHE A 44 4.09 -1.39 9.46
N GLY A 45 5.39 -1.57 9.70
CA GLY A 45 6.32 -2.12 8.70
C GLY A 45 5.95 -3.54 8.25
N TYR A 46 5.56 -4.40 9.19
CA TYR A 46 5.08 -5.75 8.90
C TYR A 46 3.88 -5.73 7.95
N TRP A 47 2.83 -4.95 8.26
CA TRP A 47 1.62 -4.89 7.44
C TRP A 47 1.86 -4.24 6.09
N ARG A 48 2.73 -3.22 6.02
CA ARG A 48 3.12 -2.60 4.75
C ARG A 48 3.78 -3.62 3.81
N LYS A 49 4.64 -4.49 4.33
CA LYS A 49 5.24 -5.59 3.55
C LYS A 49 4.20 -6.63 3.15
N GLN A 50 3.37 -7.06 4.10
CA GLN A 50 2.37 -8.11 3.90
C GLN A 50 1.30 -7.72 2.86
N LEU A 51 0.87 -6.45 2.85
CA LEU A 51 -0.11 -5.95 1.89
C LEU A 51 0.47 -5.82 0.48
N ARG A 52 1.75 -5.41 0.35
CA ARG A 52 2.45 -5.36 -0.94
C ARG A 52 2.65 -6.75 -1.56
N GLN A 53 2.99 -7.75 -0.74
CA GLN A 53 3.20 -9.12 -1.21
C GLN A 53 1.90 -9.74 -1.76
N SER A 54 0.77 -9.55 -1.08
CA SER A 54 -0.48 -10.10 -1.63
C SER A 54 -1.00 -9.32 -2.82
N ALA A 55 -0.75 -8.01 -2.91
CA ALA A 55 -1.04 -7.25 -4.13
C ALA A 55 -0.24 -7.76 -5.33
N ASN A 56 0.99 -8.24 -5.10
CA ASN A 56 1.82 -8.84 -6.14
C ASN A 56 1.28 -10.22 -6.57
N HIS A 57 0.78 -11.02 -5.63
CA HIS A 57 0.17 -12.33 -5.93
C HIS A 57 -1.10 -12.21 -6.78
N GLU A 58 -1.93 -11.17 -6.54
CA GLU A 58 -3.08 -10.87 -7.40
C GLU A 58 -2.62 -10.36 -8.79
N LYS A 59 -1.65 -9.44 -8.82
CA LYS A 59 -1.12 -8.87 -10.09
C LYS A 59 -0.36 -9.87 -10.96
N GLN A 60 0.10 -11.01 -10.42
CA GLN A 60 0.72 -12.05 -11.23
C GLN A 60 -0.27 -12.75 -12.18
N SER A 61 -1.57 -12.52 -12.00
CA SER A 61 -2.63 -12.90 -12.95
C SER A 61 -3.13 -11.73 -13.83
N ALA A 62 -2.70 -10.49 -13.55
CA ALA A 62 -2.95 -9.34 -14.42
C ALA A 62 -1.80 -9.22 -15.43
N SER A 63 -2.04 -9.81 -16.59
CA SER A 63 -1.20 -9.84 -17.78
C SER A 63 -0.25 -8.65 -17.93
N LEU A 64 1.04 -8.96 -17.98
CA LEU A 64 2.11 -8.06 -18.39
C LEU A 64 1.84 -7.66 -19.85
N ILE A 65 1.30 -6.46 -20.06
CA ILE A 65 1.09 -5.92 -21.41
C ILE A 65 2.47 -5.58 -21.97
N GLU A 66 2.95 -6.38 -22.90
CA GLU A 66 4.10 -6.04 -23.75
C GLU A 66 3.73 -4.80 -24.58
N LEU A 67 4.45 -3.70 -24.34
CA LEU A 67 4.41 -2.52 -25.20
C LEU A 67 5.24 -2.84 -26.46
N PRO A 68 4.66 -2.81 -27.68
CA PRO A 68 5.44 -3.00 -28.88
C PRO A 68 6.43 -1.84 -29.02
N MET A 69 7.72 -2.17 -28.97
CA MET A 69 8.81 -1.26 -29.34
C MET A 69 8.59 -0.85 -30.80
N LEU A 70 8.11 0.39 -31.02
CA LEU A 70 8.05 0.99 -32.34
C LEU A 70 9.49 1.14 -32.85
N HIS A 71 9.92 0.21 -33.70
CA HIS A 71 11.17 0.37 -34.43
C HIS A 71 10.98 1.59 -35.35
N SER A 72 11.70 2.66 -35.03
CA SER A 72 11.76 3.83 -35.90
C SER A 72 12.71 3.48 -37.04
N SER A 73 12.17 3.04 -38.18
CA SER A 73 12.95 2.79 -39.39
C SER A 73 13.46 4.14 -39.92
N MET A 74 14.75 4.42 -39.72
CA MET A 74 15.40 5.53 -40.41
C MET A 74 15.48 5.19 -41.90
N SER A 75 14.63 5.84 -42.69
CA SER A 75 14.70 5.83 -44.15
C SER A 75 15.86 6.73 -44.61
N VAL A 76 16.95 6.12 -45.06
CA VAL A 76 18.01 6.80 -45.82
C VAL A 76 17.81 6.52 -47.31
N ARG A 77 17.39 7.55 -48.06
CA ARG A 77 17.64 7.68 -49.50
C ARG A 77 17.91 9.15 -49.82
#